data_AF-A0A4V1LFY8-F1
#
_entry.id   AF-A0A4V1LFY8-F1
#
_cell.length_a   1.000
_cell.length_b   1.000
_cell.length_c   1.000
_cell.angle_alpha   90.00
_cell.angle_beta   90.00
_cell.angle_gamma   90.00
#
_symmetry.space_group_name_H-M   'P 1'
#
loop_
_entity.id
_entity.type
_entity.pdbx_description
1 polymer ?
#
loop_
_entity_poly.entity_id
_entity_poly.type
_entity_poly.pdbx_seq_one_letter_code
_entity_poly.pdbx_strand_id
1 'polypeptide(L)'
;MRHYYIYLLKPEIASNYFGKEWLIYQLFVEGETAKKDLRTIAQKQINYISGTIPTLQIKKNLDKALRIRNDFYVLKEHYYIDIKALESKAVLKDHGNMLTISASGSYQAETVFFEVLRQINPAFFAMDFENRNYGWLNPVKQVNYI
;
A
#
# COMPACT_ATOMS: atom_id res chain seq x y z
N MET A 1 1.01 16.93 -1.65
CA MET A 1 1.56 15.88 -0.76
C MET A 1 0.77 14.61 -1.07
N ARG A 2 1.40 13.45 -1.03
CA ARG A 2 0.74 12.17 -1.34
C ARG A 2 0.75 11.30 -0.11
N HIS A 3 -0.36 10.64 0.19
CA HIS A 3 -0.46 9.76 1.33
C HIS A 3 -1.20 8.49 0.95
N TYR A 4 -0.45 7.39 0.86
CA TYR A 4 -0.96 6.09 0.46
C TYR A 4 -1.22 5.22 1.67
N TYR A 5 -2.45 4.73 1.79
CA TYR A 5 -2.84 3.62 2.64
C TYR A 5 -2.73 2.33 1.82
N ILE A 6 -1.99 1.35 2.32
CA ILE A 6 -1.69 0.12 1.58
C ILE A 6 -2.14 -1.07 2.39
N TYR A 7 -3.10 -1.81 1.85
CA TYR A 7 -3.61 -3.04 2.43
C TYR A 7 -3.15 -4.22 1.59
N LEU A 8 -2.84 -5.34 2.25
CA LEU A 8 -2.75 -6.61 1.56
C LEU A 8 -4.15 -7.20 1.50
N LEU A 9 -4.71 -7.37 0.31
CA LEU A 9 -6.01 -8.01 0.15
C LEU A 9 -5.84 -9.52 -0.07
N LYS A 10 -6.85 -10.30 0.31
CA LYS A 10 -6.85 -11.74 0.07
C LYS A 10 -6.73 -12.03 -1.44
N PRO A 11 -5.98 -13.07 -1.86
CA PRO A 11 -5.77 -13.36 -3.28
C PRO A 11 -7.07 -13.53 -4.08
N GLU A 12 -8.10 -14.14 -3.49
CA GLU A 12 -9.43 -14.29 -4.09
C GLU A 12 -10.13 -12.96 -4.37
N ILE A 13 -9.94 -11.96 -3.50
CA ILE A 13 -10.47 -10.60 -3.69
C ILE A 13 -9.71 -9.92 -4.81
N ALA A 14 -8.38 -10.02 -4.81
CA ALA A 14 -7.54 -9.43 -5.84
C ALA A 14 -7.90 -9.95 -7.26
N SER A 15 -8.14 -11.25 -7.39
CA SER A 15 -8.57 -11.87 -8.66
C SER A 15 -9.99 -11.47 -9.07
N ASN A 16 -10.95 -11.49 -8.14
CA ASN A 16 -12.37 -11.23 -8.45
C ASN A 16 -12.68 -9.75 -8.74
N TYR A 17 -11.85 -8.84 -8.23
CA TYR A 17 -12.03 -7.39 -8.35
C TYR A 17 -10.98 -6.72 -9.24
N PHE A 18 -10.17 -7.50 -9.97
CA PHE A 18 -9.33 -6.95 -11.03
C PHE A 18 -10.21 -6.30 -12.12
N GLY A 19 -9.91 -5.06 -12.49
CA GLY A 19 -10.75 -4.21 -13.34
C GLY A 19 -11.99 -3.63 -12.67
N LYS A 20 -12.18 -3.88 -11.36
CA LYS A 20 -13.27 -3.35 -10.51
C LYS A 20 -12.72 -2.72 -9.24
N GLU A 21 -11.52 -2.15 -9.31
CA GLU A 21 -10.79 -1.55 -8.19
C GLU A 21 -11.60 -0.44 -7.51
N TRP A 22 -12.43 0.26 -8.28
CA TRP A 22 -13.27 1.34 -7.77
C TRP A 22 -14.28 0.86 -6.70
N LEU A 23 -14.76 -0.40 -6.76
CA LEU A 23 -15.65 -0.97 -5.74
C LEU A 23 -14.92 -1.16 -4.41
N ILE A 24 -13.67 -1.63 -4.47
CA ILE A 24 -12.81 -1.76 -3.29
C ILE A 24 -12.55 -0.36 -2.73
N TYR A 25 -12.11 0.58 -3.56
CA TYR A 25 -11.84 1.95 -3.14
C TYR A 25 -13.06 2.59 -2.46
N GLN A 26 -14.25 2.43 -3.03
CA GLN A 26 -15.49 2.94 -2.44
C GLN A 26 -15.77 2.33 -1.06
N LEU A 27 -15.59 1.02 -0.88
CA LEU A 27 -15.74 0.37 0.42
C LEU A 27 -14.82 1.00 1.48
N PHE A 28 -13.56 1.28 1.12
CA PHE A 28 -12.62 1.94 2.02
C PHE A 28 -13.02 3.40 2.34
N VAL A 29 -13.50 4.16 1.34
CA VAL A 29 -14.05 5.52 1.57
C VAL A 29 -15.24 5.49 2.53
N GLU A 30 -16.15 4.52 2.38
CA GLU A 30 -17.29 4.33 3.28
C GLU A 30 -16.84 3.94 4.70
N GLY A 31 -15.79 3.13 4.83
CA GLY A 31 -15.17 2.80 6.12
C GLY A 31 -14.61 4.01 6.89
N GLU A 32 -14.24 5.08 6.18
CA GLU A 32 -13.74 6.31 6.79
C GLU A 32 -14.85 7.35 7.04
N THR A 33 -15.78 7.50 6.10
CA THR A 33 -16.70 8.65 6.05
C THR A 33 -18.15 8.36 6.44
N ALA A 34 -18.57 7.09 6.47
CA ALA A 34 -19.98 6.75 6.70
C ALA A 34 -20.45 7.03 8.14
N LYS A 35 -21.78 7.14 8.30
CA LYS A 35 -22.42 7.18 9.63
C LYS A 35 -22.15 5.88 10.41
N LYS A 36 -22.20 5.96 11.75
CA LYS A 36 -21.71 4.93 12.69
C LYS A 36 -22.07 3.48 12.33
N ASP A 37 -23.33 3.21 12.00
CA ASP A 37 -23.79 1.82 11.74
C ASP A 37 -23.22 1.28 10.43
N LEU A 38 -23.30 2.06 9.35
CA LEU A 38 -22.73 1.71 8.04
C LEU A 38 -21.21 1.60 8.11
N ARG A 39 -20.55 2.51 8.84
CA ARG A 39 -19.11 2.46 9.07
C ARG A 39 -18.68 1.16 9.74
N THR A 40 -19.45 0.69 10.73
CA THR A 40 -19.17 -0.57 11.43
C THR A 40 -19.27 -1.77 10.49
N ILE A 41 -20.24 -1.77 9.58
CA ILE A 41 -20.40 -2.83 8.57
C ILE A 41 -19.25 -2.78 7.56
N ALA A 42 -18.93 -1.60 7.04
CA ALA A 42 -17.81 -1.39 6.11
C ALA A 42 -16.48 -1.85 6.73
N GLN A 43 -16.21 -1.51 7.99
CA GLN A 43 -15.00 -1.96 8.67
C GLN A 43 -14.92 -3.48 8.81
N LYS A 44 -16.04 -4.16 9.09
CA LYS A 44 -16.09 -5.63 9.12
C LYS A 44 -15.77 -6.22 7.75
N GLN A 45 -16.29 -5.63 6.68
CA GLN A 45 -16.00 -6.06 5.31
C GLN A 45 -14.52 -5.82 4.96
N ILE A 46 -13.98 -4.63 5.27
CA ILE A 46 -12.54 -4.31 5.08
C ILE A 46 -11.66 -5.33 5.80
N ASN A 47 -11.96 -5.62 7.07
CA ASN A 47 -11.21 -6.61 7.85
C ASN A 47 -11.34 -8.02 7.25
N TYR A 48 -12.51 -8.38 6.72
CA TYR A 48 -12.73 -9.67 6.10
C TYR A 48 -11.98 -9.83 4.77
N ILE A 49 -11.92 -8.78 3.94
CA ILE A 49 -11.23 -8.85 2.64
C ILE A 49 -9.72 -8.65 2.75
N SER A 50 -9.25 -8.05 3.85
CA SER A 50 -7.83 -7.83 4.12
C SER A 50 -7.15 -9.11 4.63
N GLY A 51 -5.89 -9.29 4.24
CA GLY A 51 -4.97 -10.29 4.78
C GLY A 51 -3.99 -9.67 5.77
N THR A 52 -3.19 -10.52 6.42
CA THR A 52 -2.15 -10.10 7.37
C THR A 52 -0.95 -9.53 6.64
N ILE A 53 -0.48 -8.34 7.03
CA ILE A 53 0.76 -7.77 6.51
C ILE A 53 1.95 -8.66 6.90
N PRO A 54 2.77 -9.14 5.95
CA PRO A 54 3.93 -9.98 6.27
C PRO A 54 5.11 -9.11 6.73
N THR A 55 4.97 -8.44 7.88
CA THR A 55 5.91 -7.43 8.41
C THR A 55 7.36 -7.88 8.39
N LEU A 56 7.66 -9.10 8.84
CA LEU A 56 9.04 -9.61 8.88
C LEU A 56 9.64 -9.75 7.47
N GLN A 57 8.84 -10.19 6.49
CA GLN A 57 9.28 -10.31 5.09
C GLN A 57 9.48 -8.93 4.47
N ILE A 58 8.59 -7.97 4.75
CA ILE A 58 8.72 -6.59 4.29
C ILE A 58 10.00 -5.95 4.83
N LYS A 59 10.23 -6.00 6.15
CA LYS A 59 11.45 -5.47 6.77
C LYS A 59 12.71 -6.07 6.14
N LYS A 60 12.76 -7.41 6.03
CA LYS A 60 13.89 -8.13 5.40
C LYS A 60 14.14 -7.69 3.95
N ASN A 61 13.07 -7.53 3.16
CA ASN A 61 13.19 -7.15 1.76
C ASN A 61 13.57 -5.67 1.58
N LEU A 62 13.03 -4.77 2.41
CA LEU A 62 13.44 -3.36 2.44
C LEU A 62 14.92 -3.23 2.81
N ASP A 63 15.35 -3.88 3.89
CA ASP A 63 16.75 -3.85 4.33
C ASP A 63 17.67 -4.43 3.24
N LYS A 64 17.30 -5.56 2.63
CA LYS A 64 18.09 -6.17 1.55
C LYS A 64 18.18 -5.25 0.31
N ALA A 65 17.07 -4.65 -0.11
CA ALA A 65 17.01 -3.87 -1.34
C ALA A 65 17.62 -2.47 -1.20
N LEU A 66 17.51 -1.86 -0.01
CA LEU A 66 17.79 -0.44 0.19
C LEU A 66 19.10 -0.16 0.94
N ARG A 67 19.69 -1.14 1.63
CA ARG A 67 20.91 -0.95 2.45
C ARG A 67 22.11 -0.36 1.71
N ILE A 68 22.21 -0.57 0.40
CA ILE A 68 23.32 -0.05 -0.41
C ILE A 68 23.10 1.40 -0.87
N ARG A 69 21.93 1.98 -0.61
CA ARG A 69 21.58 3.33 -1.06
C ARG A 69 22.02 4.37 -0.04
N ASN A 70 22.63 5.45 -0.52
CA ASN A 70 23.07 6.57 0.32
C ASN A 70 21.91 7.52 0.73
N ASP A 71 20.76 7.43 0.07
CA ASP A 71 19.56 8.22 0.33
C ASP A 71 18.54 7.50 1.23
N PHE A 72 18.89 6.31 1.73
CA PHE A 72 18.06 5.47 2.58
C PHE A 72 18.51 5.53 4.05
N TYR A 73 17.56 5.62 4.96
CA TYR A 73 17.82 5.50 6.39
C TYR A 73 16.58 5.00 7.16
N VAL A 74 16.80 4.46 8.36
CA VAL A 74 15.75 3.99 9.27
C VAL A 74 15.77 4.82 10.55
N LEU A 75 14.62 5.32 10.97
CA LEU A 75 14.45 6.08 12.21
C LEU A 75 13.17 5.66 12.92
N LYS A 76 13.29 5.20 14.18
CA LYS A 76 12.16 4.72 15.00
C LYS A 76 11.29 3.70 14.25
N GLU A 77 11.93 2.71 13.63
CA GLU A 77 11.30 1.65 12.81
C GLU A 77 10.58 2.12 11.53
N HIS A 78 10.63 3.40 11.19
CA HIS A 78 10.15 3.90 9.90
C HIS A 78 11.29 3.94 8.89
N TYR A 79 10.96 3.64 7.64
CA TYR A 79 11.89 3.59 6.52
C TYR A 79 11.78 4.88 5.73
N TYR A 80 12.90 5.55 5.48
CA TYR A 80 12.94 6.84 4.79
C TYR A 80 13.78 6.77 3.53
N ILE A 81 13.34 7.49 2.50
CA ILE A 81 14.11 7.80 1.29
C ILE A 81 14.13 9.33 1.13
N ASP A 82 15.32 9.92 1.00
CA ASP A 82 15.52 11.37 0.77
C ASP A 82 16.46 11.61 -0.42
N ILE A 83 15.89 11.70 -1.62
CA ILE A 83 16.62 11.91 -2.88
C ILE A 83 16.78 13.41 -3.09
N LYS A 84 17.83 13.99 -2.48
CA LYS A 84 18.11 15.43 -2.51
C LYS A 84 18.12 16.03 -3.92
N ALA A 85 18.72 15.33 -4.89
CA ALA A 85 18.85 15.81 -6.27
C ALA A 85 17.50 16.01 -6.99
N LEU A 86 16.43 15.36 -6.51
CA LEU A 86 15.09 15.38 -7.12
C LEU A 86 14.02 15.96 -6.18
N GLU A 87 14.47 16.57 -5.08
CA GLU A 87 13.63 17.08 -3.98
C GLU A 87 12.55 16.07 -3.55
N SER A 88 12.85 14.77 -3.59
CA SER A 88 11.87 13.70 -3.41
C SER A 88 12.09 13.00 -2.09
N LYS A 89 11.04 12.96 -1.26
CA LYS A 89 11.10 12.34 0.06
C LYS A 89 9.92 11.42 0.25
N ALA A 90 10.16 10.26 0.85
CA ALA A 90 9.09 9.35 1.26
C ALA A 90 9.42 8.68 2.59
N VAL A 91 8.37 8.36 3.35
CA VAL A 91 8.46 7.55 4.57
C VAL A 91 7.44 6.43 4.50
N LEU A 92 7.89 5.20 4.75
CA LEU A 92 7.06 4.02 4.92
C LEU A 92 6.93 3.69 6.41
N LYS A 93 5.70 3.43 6.85
CA LYS A 93 5.36 2.98 8.20
C LYS A 93 4.52 1.71 8.13
N ASP A 94 4.78 0.79 9.05
CA ASP A 94 4.00 -0.42 9.24
C ASP A 94 3.14 -0.30 10.50
N HIS A 95 1.83 -0.49 10.35
CA HIS A 95 0.84 -0.43 11.42
C HIS A 95 0.30 -1.82 11.80
N GLY A 96 0.88 -2.90 11.24
CA GLY A 96 0.51 -4.30 11.47
C GLY A 96 -0.67 -4.79 10.63
N ASN A 97 -1.71 -3.99 10.47
CA ASN A 97 -2.86 -4.29 9.60
C ASN A 97 -2.80 -3.60 8.23
N MET A 98 -1.99 -2.54 8.11
CA MET A 98 -1.77 -1.79 6.89
C MET A 98 -0.38 -1.14 6.90
N LEU A 99 0.08 -0.73 5.73
CA LEU A 99 1.23 0.17 5.59
C LEU A 99 0.74 1.56 5.21
N THR A 100 1.53 2.58 5.54
CA THR A 100 1.34 3.93 5.00
C THR A 100 2.61 4.44 4.36
N ILE A 101 2.48 5.12 3.21
CA ILE A 101 3.57 5.87 2.59
C ILE A 101 3.16 7.34 2.50
N SER A 102 3.92 8.23 3.13
CA SER A 102 3.79 9.68 2.92
C SER A 102 4.93 10.16 2.04
N ALA A 103 4.63 10.92 0.99
CA ALA A 103 5.63 11.41 0.07
C ALA A 103 5.42 12.87 -0.39
N SER A 104 6.52 13.53 -0.73
CA SER A 104 6.56 14.89 -1.27
C SER A 104 7.60 15.03 -2.39
N GLY A 105 7.44 16.06 -3.22
CA GLY A 105 8.29 16.31 -4.39
C GLY A 105 7.98 15.38 -5.57
N SER A 106 9.01 15.00 -6.33
CA SER A 106 8.82 14.04 -7.44
C SER A 106 8.39 12.65 -6.94
N TYR A 107 7.89 11.80 -7.83
CA TYR A 107 7.33 10.47 -7.50
C TYR A 107 8.39 9.38 -7.20
N GLN A 108 9.67 9.73 -7.26
CA GLN A 108 10.76 8.75 -7.25
C GLN A 108 10.90 8.05 -5.89
N ALA A 109 10.77 8.79 -4.78
CA ALA A 109 10.97 8.23 -3.45
C ALA A 109 9.91 7.19 -3.07
N GLU A 110 8.62 7.44 -3.32
CA GLU A 110 7.58 6.43 -3.04
C GLU A 110 7.65 5.22 -3.96
N THR A 111 8.10 5.42 -5.22
CA THR A 111 8.23 4.32 -6.19
C THR A 111 9.24 3.28 -5.72
N VAL A 112 10.31 3.70 -5.04
CA VAL A 112 11.29 2.78 -4.41
C VAL A 112 10.60 1.80 -3.47
N PHE A 113 9.66 2.28 -2.64
CA PHE A 113 8.91 1.40 -1.73
C PHE A 113 7.91 0.53 -2.48
N PHE A 114 7.17 1.08 -3.45
CA PHE A 114 6.22 0.31 -4.25
C PHE A 114 6.90 -0.85 -4.96
N GLU A 115 8.08 -0.65 -5.54
CA GLU A 115 8.83 -1.70 -6.22
C GLU A 115 9.21 -2.86 -5.28
N VAL A 116 9.61 -2.56 -4.03
CA VAL A 116 9.89 -3.60 -3.03
C VAL A 116 8.62 -4.35 -2.65
N LEU A 117 7.52 -3.63 -2.40
CA LEU A 117 6.24 -4.25 -2.04
C LEU A 117 5.67 -5.12 -3.17
N ARG A 118 5.78 -4.68 -4.43
CA ARG A 118 5.30 -5.43 -5.59
C ARG A 118 6.01 -6.77 -5.73
N GLN A 119 7.28 -6.88 -5.33
CA GLN A 119 8.02 -8.14 -5.39
C GLN A 119 7.59 -9.14 -4.30
N ILE A 120 6.93 -8.68 -3.24
CA ILE A 120 6.49 -9.52 -2.11
C ILE A 120 5.14 -10.18 -2.43
N ASN A 121 4.15 -9.38 -2.84
CA ASN A 121 2.82 -9.89 -3.12
C ASN A 121 2.08 -8.98 -4.13
N PRO A 122 1.47 -9.53 -5.19
CA PRO A 122 0.71 -8.72 -6.16
C PRO A 122 -0.59 -8.14 -5.60
N ALA A 123 -1.14 -8.68 -4.50
CA ALA A 123 -2.41 -8.28 -3.92
C ALA A 123 -2.32 -7.07 -2.98
N PHE A 124 -1.20 -6.33 -2.97
CA PHE A 124 -1.14 -5.04 -2.31
C PHE A 124 -1.97 -4.02 -3.08
N PHE A 125 -2.94 -3.42 -2.39
CA PHE A 125 -3.81 -2.37 -2.90
C PHE A 125 -3.46 -1.05 -2.20
N ALA A 126 -3.04 -0.06 -2.97
CA ALA A 126 -2.68 1.27 -2.48
C ALA A 126 -3.79 2.27 -2.79
N MET A 127 -4.05 3.18 -1.86
CA MET A 127 -5.09 4.21 -1.98
C MET A 127 -4.61 5.54 -1.39
N ASP A 128 -4.79 6.61 -2.14
CA ASP A 128 -4.68 7.99 -1.69
C ASP A 128 -6.06 8.64 -1.79
N PHE A 129 -6.68 8.87 -0.62
CA PHE A 129 -8.04 9.40 -0.53
C PHE A 129 -8.13 10.87 -0.96
N GLU A 130 -7.09 11.66 -0.70
CA GLU A 130 -7.07 13.09 -1.04
C GLU A 130 -7.03 13.29 -2.55
N ASN A 131 -6.14 12.54 -3.21
CA ASN A 131 -5.93 12.64 -4.66
C ASN A 131 -6.83 11.68 -5.47
N ARG A 132 -7.69 10.90 -4.80
CA ARG A 132 -8.55 9.85 -5.40
C ARG A 132 -7.79 8.90 -6.32
N ASN A 133 -6.56 8.56 -5.92
CA ASN A 133 -5.70 7.66 -6.67
C ASN A 133 -5.67 6.30 -5.97
N TYR A 134 -5.86 5.22 -6.70
CA TYR A 134 -5.88 3.88 -6.13
C TYR A 134 -5.51 2.84 -7.17
N GLY A 135 -5.04 1.69 -6.70
CA GLY A 135 -4.76 0.56 -7.56
C GLY A 135 -3.91 -0.51 -6.91
N TRP A 136 -3.81 -1.63 -7.61
CA TRP A 136 -2.87 -2.68 -7.26
C TRP A 136 -1.43 -2.22 -7.52
N LEU A 137 -0.49 -2.59 -6.65
CA LEU A 137 0.93 -2.34 -6.90
C LEU A 137 1.50 -3.20 -8.05
N ASN A 138 0.83 -4.29 -8.40
CA ASN A 138 1.06 -5.07 -9.61
C ASN A 138 -0.28 -5.39 -10.28
N PRO A 139 -0.32 -5.52 -11.62
CA PRO A 139 -1.47 -6.16 -12.26
C PRO A 139 -1.61 -7.60 -11.72
N VAL A 140 -2.76 -7.92 -11.14
CA VAL A 140 -3.08 -9.29 -10.73
C VAL A 140 -3.27 -10.11 -12.01
N LYS A 141 -2.46 -11.14 -12.21
CA LYS A 141 -2.62 -12.02 -13.39
C LYS A 141 -3.97 -12.73 -13.29
N GLN A 142 -4.84 -12.55 -14.27
CA GLN A 142 -6.01 -13.41 -14.43
C GLN A 142 -5.51 -14.84 -14.68
N VAL A 143 -5.78 -15.74 -13.74
CA VAL A 143 -5.63 -17.17 -13.99
C VAL A 143 -6.83 -17.57 -14.83
N ASN A 144 -6.64 -17.67 -16.15
CA ASN A 144 -7.65 -18.22 -17.03
C ASN A 144 -7.83 -19.70 -16.68
N TYR A 145 -8.95 -20.06 -16.06
CA TYR A 145 -9.40 -21.44 -16.02
C TYR A 145 -9.94 -21.76 -17.44
N ILE A 146 -9.20 -22.58 -18.19
CA ILE A 146 -9.64 -23.20 -19.45
C ILE A 146 -10.42 -24.46 -19.11
#